data_AF-A0A936F4L9-F1
#
_entry.id   AF-A0A936F4L9-F1
#
_cell.length_a   1.000
_cell.length_b   1.000
_cell.length_c   1.000
_cell.angle_alpha   90.00
_cell.angle_beta   90.00
_cell.angle_gamma   90.00
#
_symmetry.space_group_name_H-M   'P 1'
#
loop_
_entity.id
_entity.type
_entity.pdbx_description
1 polymer ?
#
loop_
_entity_poly.entity_id
_entity_poly.type
_entity_poly.pdbx_seq_one_letter_code
_entity_poly.pdbx_strand_id
1 'polypeptide(L)'
;MDVRPFFHQHVRRAASSVLLTSATLRDGRGFNSLGLRLGLASPRWKWPKGVETPSTSTRGLLFVPPDLPERRPGPGRRRGRSRLGGSLPQGPMERMLRASRGRGPAALHQPQDAGGLPPRLEAALPEITFFVQGDGLSRTQLLDRFRATPSAALLGLASFWQGVDLPGEALSLVIVSALPFAPPDDPVLQARIREADAQREGLGFIGIQVPQMTLKLKQGIGRLIRTRADRGVVAVLDPRLMLPSEDRLGKRYAAQVRAALPPFPLTRDWERVTTFLESL
;
A
#
# COMPACT_ATOMS: atom_id res chain seq x y z
N MET A 1 -5.81 8.30 -20.80
CA MET A 1 -5.57 7.54 -22.05
C MET A 1 -6.24 6.18 -21.91
N ASP A 2 -7.18 5.88 -22.80
CA ASP A 2 -7.80 4.56 -22.89
C ASP A 2 -6.83 3.59 -23.58
N VAL A 3 -6.40 2.55 -22.87
CA VAL A 3 -5.42 1.57 -23.37
C VAL A 3 -6.09 0.41 -24.11
N ARG A 4 -7.43 0.32 -24.11
CA ARG A 4 -8.18 -0.76 -24.78
C ARG A 4 -7.89 -0.82 -26.28
N PRO A 5 -7.95 0.28 -27.05
CA PRO A 5 -7.70 0.24 -28.49
C PRO A 5 -6.28 -0.23 -28.78
N PHE A 6 -5.30 0.30 -28.03
CA PHE A 6 -3.90 -0.08 -28.17
C PHE A 6 -3.69 -1.57 -27.91
N PHE A 7 -4.19 -2.09 -26.78
CA PHE A 7 -4.07 -3.50 -26.43
C PHE A 7 -4.71 -4.41 -27.49
N HIS A 8 -5.91 -4.08 -27.96
CA HIS A 8 -6.59 -4.90 -28.96
C HIS A 8 -5.90 -4.86 -30.33
N GLN A 9 -5.43 -3.69 -30.75
CA GLN A 9 -4.78 -3.52 -32.05
C GLN A 9 -3.37 -4.12 -32.10
N HIS A 10 -2.56 -3.91 -31.05
CA HIS A 10 -1.12 -4.22 -31.10
C HIS A 10 -0.75 -5.49 -30.35
N VAL A 11 -1.51 -5.90 -29.33
CA VAL A 11 -1.19 -7.10 -28.53
C VAL A 11 -2.08 -8.26 -28.93
N ARG A 12 -3.40 -8.07 -28.94
CA ARG A 12 -4.34 -9.17 -29.20
C ARG A 12 -4.37 -9.62 -30.65
N ARG A 13 -4.34 -8.68 -31.61
CA ARG A 13 -4.35 -9.01 -33.04
C ARG A 13 -3.01 -9.57 -33.52
N ALA A 14 -1.90 -9.18 -32.88
CA ALA A 14 -0.56 -9.62 -33.27
C ALA A 14 -0.23 -11.06 -32.84
N ALA A 15 -1.02 -11.66 -31.93
CA ALA A 15 -0.74 -13.00 -31.41
C ALA A 15 -2.01 -13.85 -31.29
N SER A 16 -1.90 -15.12 -31.70
CA SER A 16 -2.97 -16.13 -31.58
C SER A 16 -3.35 -16.38 -30.12
N SER A 17 -2.36 -16.37 -29.22
CA SER A 17 -2.51 -16.54 -27.77
C SER A 17 -1.67 -15.52 -27.00
N VAL A 18 -2.20 -14.99 -25.89
CA VAL A 18 -1.50 -14.02 -25.02
C VAL A 18 -1.56 -14.52 -23.58
N LEU A 19 -0.39 -14.70 -22.95
CA LEU A 19 -0.27 -15.02 -21.53
C LEU A 19 0.13 -13.75 -20.76
N LEU A 20 -0.69 -13.33 -19.80
CA LEU A 20 -0.40 -12.19 -18.93
C LEU A 20 -0.05 -12.70 -17.53
N THR A 21 1.18 -12.47 -17.09
CA THR A 21 1.66 -12.91 -15.76
C THR A 21 2.14 -11.73 -14.95
N SER A 22 1.69 -11.60 -13.70
CA SER A 22 2.28 -10.71 -12.70
C SER A 22 1.78 -11.10 -11.32
N ALA A 23 2.62 -10.89 -10.29
CA ALA A 23 2.30 -11.18 -8.89
C ALA A 23 1.09 -10.38 -8.35
N THR A 24 0.65 -9.34 -9.07
CA THR A 24 -0.35 -8.37 -8.60
C THR A 24 -1.52 -8.15 -9.57
N LEU A 25 -1.74 -9.04 -10.54
CA LEU A 25 -2.86 -8.91 -11.50
C LEU A 25 -4.26 -9.03 -10.87
N ARG A 26 -4.38 -9.73 -9.74
CA ARG A 26 -5.67 -9.95 -9.07
C ARG A 26 -6.08 -8.76 -8.21
N ASP A 27 -7.35 -8.36 -8.30
CA ASP A 27 -8.01 -7.35 -7.45
C ASP A 27 -8.72 -7.97 -6.24
N GLY A 28 -8.12 -9.03 -5.71
CA GLY A 28 -8.63 -9.79 -4.59
C GLY A 28 -9.59 -10.91 -4.97
N ARG A 29 -10.78 -10.55 -5.50
CA ARG A 29 -11.81 -11.54 -5.87
C ARG A 29 -11.62 -12.15 -7.26
N GLY A 30 -10.77 -11.57 -8.11
CA GLY A 30 -10.54 -12.07 -9.45
C GLY A 30 -9.63 -11.14 -10.25
N PHE A 31 -10.00 -10.88 -11.50
CA PHE A 31 -9.26 -10.03 -12.43
C PHE A 31 -10.13 -8.89 -12.99
N ASN A 32 -11.15 -8.45 -12.26
CA ASN A 32 -12.14 -7.51 -12.80
C ASN A 32 -11.49 -6.18 -13.20
N SER A 33 -10.59 -5.63 -12.38
CA SER A 33 -9.86 -4.39 -12.70
C SER A 33 -9.05 -4.51 -13.99
N LEU A 34 -8.36 -5.64 -14.20
CA LEU A 34 -7.61 -5.92 -15.42
C LEU A 34 -8.55 -6.07 -16.61
N GLY A 35 -9.63 -6.83 -16.45
CA GLY A 35 -10.64 -7.04 -17.48
C GLY A 35 -11.28 -5.73 -17.93
N LEU A 36 -11.59 -4.84 -16.99
CA LEU A 36 -12.15 -3.52 -17.31
C LEU A 36 -11.15 -2.63 -18.05
N ARG A 37 -9.88 -2.60 -17.62
CA ARG A 37 -8.83 -1.79 -18.25
C ARG A 37 -8.52 -2.24 -19.68
N LEU A 38 -8.60 -3.54 -19.94
CA LEU A 38 -8.25 -4.13 -21.24
C LEU A 38 -9.46 -4.46 -22.11
N GLY A 39 -10.70 -4.23 -21.65
CA GLY A 39 -11.90 -4.62 -22.42
C GLY A 39 -12.16 -6.13 -22.45
N LEU A 40 -11.65 -6.88 -21.48
CA LEU A 40 -11.75 -8.35 -21.39
C LEU A 40 -12.92 -8.81 -20.51
N ALA A 41 -14.05 -8.10 -20.55
CA ALA A 41 -15.24 -8.43 -19.73
C ALA A 41 -16.14 -9.52 -20.36
N SER A 42 -15.86 -9.96 -21.58
CA SER A 42 -16.65 -10.99 -22.27
C SER A 42 -16.43 -12.39 -21.66
N PRO A 43 -17.47 -13.25 -21.58
CA PRO A 43 -17.36 -14.61 -21.06
C PRO A 43 -16.43 -15.54 -21.87
N ARG A 44 -15.99 -15.11 -23.06
CA ARG A 44 -14.98 -15.84 -23.86
C ARG A 44 -13.62 -15.95 -23.17
N TRP A 45 -13.33 -15.10 -22.18
CA TRP A 45 -12.05 -15.06 -21.48
C TRP A 45 -12.09 -15.95 -20.24
N LYS A 46 -11.23 -16.97 -20.22
CA LYS A 46 -11.08 -17.84 -19.05
C LYS A 46 -10.08 -17.22 -18.09
N TRP A 47 -10.52 -16.97 -16.86
CA TRP A 47 -9.65 -16.51 -15.78
C TRP A 47 -9.22 -17.71 -14.92
N PRO A 48 -7.91 -17.92 -14.70
CA PRO A 48 -7.47 -18.96 -13.79
C PRO A 48 -7.91 -18.63 -12.36
N LYS A 49 -8.04 -19.65 -11.49
CA LYS A 49 -8.32 -19.43 -10.05
C LYS A 49 -7.24 -18.59 -9.34
N GLY A 50 -6.08 -18.42 -9.99
CA GLY A 50 -4.90 -17.74 -9.46
C GLY A 50 -4.07 -18.69 -8.59
N VAL A 51 -2.79 -18.41 -8.46
CA VAL A 51 -1.92 -19.06 -7.48
C VAL A 51 -1.94 -18.18 -6.24
N GLU A 52 -2.43 -18.72 -5.12
CA GLU A 52 -2.40 -18.02 -3.84
C GLU A 52 -1.03 -18.18 -3.20
N THR A 53 -0.57 -17.12 -2.52
CA THR A 53 0.60 -17.22 -1.66
C THR A 53 0.27 -18.21 -0.54
N PRO A 54 1.14 -19.20 -0.23
CA PRO A 54 0.89 -20.15 0.86
C PRO A 54 0.54 -19.42 2.17
N SER A 55 -0.36 -20.00 2.97
CA SER A 55 -0.77 -19.44 4.27
C SER A 55 0.45 -19.15 5.16
N THR A 56 0.68 -17.87 5.45
CA THR A 56 1.74 -17.35 6.34
C THR A 56 1.15 -16.71 7.60
N SER A 57 -0.06 -17.11 8.02
CA SER A 57 -0.84 -16.40 9.05
C SER A 57 -0.16 -16.31 10.42
N THR A 58 0.73 -17.24 10.78
CA THR A 58 1.48 -17.20 12.04
C THR A 58 2.78 -16.40 11.98
N ARG A 59 3.16 -15.91 10.79
CA ARG A 59 4.49 -15.32 10.56
C ARG A 59 4.51 -13.80 10.63
N GLY A 60 3.37 -13.13 10.67
CA GLY A 60 3.34 -11.68 10.79
C GLY A 60 2.04 -11.15 11.34
N LEU A 61 2.05 -9.85 11.63
CA LEU A 61 0.88 -9.12 12.11
C LEU A 61 0.53 -7.98 11.17
N LEU A 62 -0.76 -7.78 10.97
CA LEU A 62 -1.28 -6.52 10.45
C LEU A 62 -1.68 -5.68 11.66
N PHE A 63 -1.11 -4.48 11.79
CA PHE A 63 -1.40 -3.58 12.90
C PHE A 63 -2.07 -2.30 12.42
N VAL A 64 -3.13 -1.87 13.10
CA VAL A 64 -3.73 -0.55 12.90
C VAL A 64 -3.91 0.08 14.28
N PRO A 65 -3.21 1.20 14.59
CA PRO A 65 -3.34 1.82 15.89
C PRO A 65 -4.81 2.17 16.24
N PRO A 66 -5.21 2.00 17.51
CA PRO A 66 -6.56 2.26 17.98
C PRO A 66 -6.93 3.76 17.91
N ASP A 67 -5.93 4.63 18.07
CA ASP A 67 -6.00 6.04 18.41
C ASP A 67 -5.65 6.98 17.24
N LEU A 68 -5.91 6.55 16.00
CA LEU A 68 -5.62 7.38 14.82
C LEU A 68 -6.64 8.52 14.66
N PRO A 69 -6.21 9.73 14.25
CA PRO A 69 -7.10 10.82 13.93
C PRO A 69 -7.98 10.46 12.74
N GLU A 70 -9.26 10.85 12.78
CA GLU A 70 -10.23 10.50 11.74
C GLU A 70 -9.77 11.04 10.36
N ARG A 71 -9.72 10.15 9.36
CA ARG A 71 -9.48 10.51 7.95
C ARG A 71 -10.70 10.13 7.13
N ARG A 72 -11.45 11.11 6.64
CA ARG A 72 -12.64 10.84 5.83
C ARG A 72 -12.26 10.34 4.42
N PRO A 73 -12.85 9.24 3.92
CA PRO A 73 -12.74 8.83 2.52
C PRO A 73 -13.83 9.51 1.69
N GLY A 74 -13.48 10.09 0.54
CA GLY A 74 -14.47 10.44 -0.49
C GLY A 74 -14.21 11.78 -1.18
N PRO A 75 -14.73 11.96 -2.41
CA PRO A 75 -14.78 13.27 -3.06
C PRO A 75 -15.82 14.11 -2.32
N GLY A 76 -15.40 15.28 -1.84
CA GLY A 76 -16.06 15.98 -0.73
C GLY A 76 -17.55 16.34 -0.93
N ARG A 77 -18.25 16.46 0.19
CA ARG A 77 -19.45 17.30 0.30
C ARG A 77 -19.14 18.51 1.18
N ARG A 78 -18.99 19.65 0.51
CA ARG A 78 -19.13 21.05 0.96
C ARG A 78 -18.29 21.57 2.15
N ARG A 79 -17.62 22.70 1.87
CA ARG A 79 -17.06 23.71 2.78
C ARG A 79 -16.18 23.19 3.91
N GLY A 80 -14.90 23.11 3.58
CA GLY A 80 -13.81 22.81 4.49
C GLY A 80 -12.82 21.98 3.71
N ARG A 81 -11.66 22.56 3.40
CA ARG A 81 -10.50 21.83 2.88
C ARG A 81 -10.46 20.48 3.59
N SER A 82 -10.70 19.36 2.90
CA SER A 82 -10.29 18.06 3.43
C SER A 82 -8.77 18.11 3.42
N ARG A 83 -8.19 18.71 4.46
CA ARG A 83 -6.76 18.61 4.69
C ARG A 83 -6.55 17.13 4.98
N LEU A 84 -6.18 16.40 3.93
CA LEU A 84 -5.34 15.21 4.07
C LEU A 84 -4.03 15.57 4.82
N GLY A 85 -3.73 16.86 5.01
CA GLY A 85 -2.69 17.42 5.89
C GLY A 85 -3.04 17.36 7.38
N GLY A 86 -3.25 16.15 7.89
CA GLY A 86 -2.86 15.86 9.27
C GLY A 86 -1.37 15.53 9.25
N SER A 87 -0.59 16.14 10.13
CA SER A 87 0.80 15.75 10.37
C SER A 87 0.90 14.22 10.51
N LEU A 88 2.01 13.65 10.08
CA LEU A 88 2.29 12.22 10.29
C LEU A 88 1.93 11.83 11.73
N PRO A 89 1.33 10.64 11.95
CA PRO A 89 1.11 10.10 13.29
C PRO A 89 2.47 9.71 13.88
N GLN A 90 3.24 10.72 14.30
CA GLN A 90 4.62 10.61 14.78
C GLN A 90 4.69 9.73 16.02
N GLY A 91 3.75 9.88 16.97
CA GLY A 91 3.72 9.05 18.19
C GLY A 91 3.61 7.55 17.90
N PRO A 92 2.59 7.09 17.14
CA PRO A 92 2.52 5.69 16.73
C PRO A 92 3.74 5.20 15.94
N MET A 93 4.26 6.03 15.03
CA MET A 93 5.46 5.67 14.26
C MET A 93 6.69 5.51 15.15
N GLU A 94 6.94 6.45 16.06
CA GLU A 94 8.05 6.43 17.01
C GLU A 94 7.97 5.18 17.89
N ARG A 95 6.81 4.88 18.47
CA ARG A 95 6.60 3.71 19.32
C ARG A 95 6.94 2.41 18.60
N MET A 96 6.51 2.29 17.33
CA MET A 96 6.80 1.12 16.52
C MET A 96 8.28 0.99 16.14
N LEU A 97 8.91 2.10 15.76
CA LEU A 97 10.34 2.13 15.45
C LEU A 97 11.18 1.74 16.67
N ARG A 98 10.83 2.28 17.85
CA ARG A 98 11.47 1.92 19.14
C ARG A 98 11.29 0.43 19.46
N ALA A 99 10.07 -0.10 19.33
CA ALA A 99 9.80 -1.52 19.58
C ALA A 99 10.55 -2.45 18.61
N SER A 100 10.76 -2.03 17.37
CA SER A 100 11.58 -2.77 16.40
C SER A 100 13.09 -2.69 16.69
N ARG A 101 13.53 -1.87 17.66
CA ARG A 101 14.94 -1.61 18.00
C ARG A 101 15.79 -1.23 16.78
N GLY A 102 15.19 -0.57 15.79
CA GLY A 102 15.85 -0.25 14.52
C GLY A 102 16.16 -1.45 13.61
N ARG A 103 15.78 -2.68 13.95
CA ARG A 103 16.00 -3.86 13.09
C ARG A 103 15.05 -3.83 11.90
N GLY A 104 15.52 -3.29 10.79
CA GLY A 104 14.80 -3.36 9.51
C GLY A 104 13.42 -2.68 9.43
N PRO A 105 13.18 -1.50 10.02
CA PRO A 105 12.00 -0.72 9.68
C PRO A 105 12.16 -0.05 8.30
N ALA A 106 11.35 -0.47 7.35
CA ALA A 106 11.10 0.32 6.15
C ALA A 106 9.75 1.01 6.31
N ALA A 107 9.75 2.29 6.64
CA ALA A 107 8.53 3.06 6.74
C ALA A 107 8.11 3.53 5.34
N LEU A 108 6.98 2.99 4.86
CA LEU A 108 6.25 3.47 3.70
C LEU A 108 5.60 4.81 4.05
N HIS A 109 6.33 5.87 3.73
CA HIS A 109 5.83 7.23 3.83
C HIS A 109 5.11 7.60 2.52
N GLN A 110 3.83 7.95 2.59
CA GLN A 110 3.21 8.71 1.51
C GLN A 110 3.52 10.20 1.73
N PRO A 111 4.25 10.86 0.82
CA PRO A 111 4.51 12.28 0.91
C PRO A 111 3.23 13.01 0.50
N GLN A 112 2.58 13.61 1.48
CA GLN A 112 2.01 14.93 1.21
C GLN A 112 2.88 16.01 1.86
N ASP A 113 3.75 15.62 2.81
CA ASP A 113 4.76 16.47 3.40
C ASP A 113 6.10 16.16 2.71
N ALA A 114 6.39 16.84 1.60
CA ALA A 114 7.66 16.76 0.87
C ALA A 114 8.85 17.38 1.65
N GLY A 115 8.81 17.36 2.99
CA GLY A 115 9.73 18.06 3.87
C GLY A 115 10.46 17.10 4.83
N GLY A 116 11.29 16.21 4.27
CA GLY A 116 12.30 15.47 5.04
C GLY A 116 11.80 14.53 6.15
N LEU A 117 12.76 13.98 6.90
CA LEU A 117 12.53 13.31 8.18
C LEU A 117 11.90 14.33 9.14
N PRO A 118 10.83 14.00 9.89
CA PRO A 118 10.35 14.89 10.93
C PRO A 118 11.49 15.10 11.95
N PRO A 119 11.99 16.33 12.19
CA PRO A 119 13.13 16.55 13.10
C PRO A 119 12.89 16.00 14.51
N ARG A 120 11.61 15.91 14.90
CA ARG A 120 11.16 15.29 16.15
C ARG A 120 11.43 13.80 16.21
N LEU A 121 11.34 13.09 15.09
CA LEU A 121 11.55 11.64 15.05
C LEU A 121 13.03 11.29 15.20
N GLU A 122 13.91 12.07 14.57
CA GLU A 122 15.37 11.93 14.74
C GLU A 122 15.78 12.22 16.18
N ALA A 123 15.28 13.33 16.74
CA ALA A 123 15.57 13.71 18.12
C ALA A 123 15.03 12.69 19.15
N ALA A 124 13.89 12.05 18.86
CA ALA A 124 13.29 11.06 19.75
C ALA A 124 13.95 9.67 19.66
N LEU A 125 14.61 9.36 18.53
CA LEU A 125 15.23 8.06 18.25
C LEU A 125 16.69 8.23 17.81
N PRO A 126 17.56 8.80 18.66
CA PRO A 126 18.96 9.03 18.33
C PRO A 126 19.75 7.75 18.03
N GLU A 127 19.23 6.59 18.46
CA GLU A 127 19.80 5.27 18.20
C GLU A 127 19.49 4.71 16.80
N ILE A 128 18.59 5.35 16.03
CA ILE A 128 18.16 4.91 14.71
C ILE A 128 18.74 5.83 13.63
N THR A 129 19.44 5.26 12.66
CA THR A 129 19.90 6.03 11.49
C THR A 129 18.78 6.13 10.46
N PHE A 130 18.38 7.35 10.11
CA PHE A 130 17.32 7.58 9.13
C PHE A 130 17.89 7.81 7.73
N PHE A 131 17.30 7.12 6.74
CA PHE A 131 17.57 7.32 5.32
C PHE A 131 16.31 7.88 4.66
N VAL A 132 16.39 9.08 4.08
CA VAL A 132 15.23 9.71 3.43
C VAL A 132 15.45 9.78 1.92
N GLN A 133 14.44 9.36 1.17
CA GLN A 133 14.44 9.54 -0.28
C GLN A 133 14.32 11.03 -0.62
N GLY A 134 15.27 11.55 -1.40
CA GLY A 134 15.31 12.95 -1.82
C GLY A 134 16.54 13.70 -1.34
N ASP A 135 17.32 13.14 -0.41
CA ASP A 135 18.51 13.76 0.19
C ASP A 135 19.77 13.65 -0.70
N GLY A 136 19.61 13.81 -2.02
CA GLY A 136 20.73 13.82 -2.98
C GLY A 136 21.37 12.45 -3.29
N LEU A 137 20.98 11.38 -2.60
CA LEU A 137 21.42 10.02 -2.91
C LEU A 137 20.59 9.39 -4.02
N SER A 138 21.24 8.67 -4.93
CA SER A 138 20.51 7.79 -5.85
C SER A 138 19.82 6.67 -5.07
N ARG A 139 18.76 6.11 -5.65
CA ARG A 139 17.99 5.03 -5.05
C ARG A 139 18.86 3.83 -4.66
N THR A 140 19.79 3.45 -5.53
CA THR A 140 20.72 2.34 -5.28
C THR A 140 21.62 2.64 -4.09
N GLN A 141 22.24 3.83 -4.05
CA GLN A 141 23.09 4.24 -2.94
C GLN A 141 22.34 4.30 -1.60
N LEU A 142 21.10 4.79 -1.61
CA LEU A 142 20.26 4.86 -0.41
C LEU A 142 20.00 3.46 0.17
N LEU A 143 19.74 2.48 -0.70
CA LEU A 143 19.51 1.09 -0.31
C LEU A 143 20.79 0.42 0.18
N ASP A 144 21.91 0.65 -0.50
CA ASP A 144 23.18 0.03 -0.11
C ASP A 144 23.63 0.55 1.26
N ARG A 145 23.48 1.86 1.51
CA ARG A 145 23.73 2.42 2.84
C ARG A 145 22.76 1.88 3.89
N PHE A 146 21.47 1.85 3.59
CA PHE A 146 20.47 1.26 4.49
C PHE A 146 20.79 -0.19 4.87
N ARG A 147 21.26 -1.00 3.92
CA ARG A 147 21.66 -2.40 4.16
C ARG A 147 22.93 -2.51 5.01
N ALA A 148 23.87 -1.59 4.84
CA ALA A 148 25.15 -1.61 5.55
C ALA A 148 25.05 -1.02 6.97
N THR A 149 23.96 -0.32 7.30
CA THR A 149 23.78 0.35 8.59
C THR A 149 22.88 -0.47 9.51
N PRO A 150 23.41 -0.99 10.64
CA PRO A 150 22.58 -1.55 11.69
C PRO A 150 21.64 -0.48 12.26
N SER A 151 20.48 -0.90 12.76
CA SER A 151 19.52 0.02 13.39
C SER A 151 19.12 1.19 12.50
N ALA A 152 18.69 0.90 11.27
CA ALA A 152 18.37 1.92 10.27
C ALA A 152 16.88 1.94 9.92
N ALA A 153 16.33 3.12 9.63
CA ALA A 153 14.98 3.31 9.12
C ALA A 153 15.00 4.00 7.76
N LEU A 154 14.30 3.40 6.78
CA LEU A 154 14.16 3.95 5.44
C LEU A 154 12.81 4.63 5.27
N LEU A 155 12.83 5.94 4.98
CA LEU A 155 11.66 6.76 4.68
C LEU A 155 11.64 7.06 3.18
N GLY A 156 10.74 6.40 2.47
CA GLY A 156 10.63 6.54 1.02
C GLY A 156 9.20 6.77 0.57
N LEU A 157 9.05 7.46 -0.56
CA LEU A 157 7.75 7.68 -1.20
C LEU A 157 7.19 6.36 -1.73
N ALA A 158 5.89 6.31 -2.04
CA ALA A 158 5.26 5.12 -2.63
C ALA A 158 5.96 4.62 -3.93
N SER A 159 6.63 5.51 -4.68
CA SER A 159 7.43 5.16 -5.87
C SER A 159 8.73 4.40 -5.53
N PHE A 160 9.26 4.55 -4.33
CA PHE A 160 10.46 3.87 -3.85
C PHE A 160 10.32 2.35 -3.79
N TRP A 161 9.10 1.82 -3.87
CA TRP A 161 8.81 0.39 -3.76
C TRP A 161 8.78 -0.32 -5.13
N GLN A 162 8.74 0.45 -6.23
CA GLN A 162 8.68 -0.12 -7.58
C GLN A 162 10.08 -0.52 -8.08
N GLY A 163 10.43 -1.80 -7.95
CA GLY A 163 11.73 -2.32 -8.42
C GLY A 163 12.84 -2.40 -7.36
N VAL A 164 12.50 -2.35 -6.07
CA VAL A 164 13.47 -2.54 -4.98
C VAL A 164 13.40 -3.93 -4.38
N ASP A 165 14.54 -4.61 -4.37
CA ASP A 165 14.72 -5.91 -3.76
C ASP A 165 15.58 -5.76 -2.49
N LEU A 166 14.96 -5.74 -1.31
CA LEU A 166 15.59 -5.81 0.01
C LEU A 166 15.39 -7.23 0.57
N PRO A 167 16.31 -8.17 0.31
CA PRO A 167 16.26 -9.52 0.89
C PRO A 167 16.72 -9.53 2.35
N GLY A 168 16.20 -10.47 3.15
CA GLY A 168 16.72 -10.85 4.48
C GLY A 168 15.97 -10.27 5.70
N GLU A 169 16.52 -10.53 6.89
CA GLU A 169 16.06 -10.03 8.22
C GLU A 169 15.96 -8.48 8.30
N ALA A 170 16.47 -7.77 7.29
CA ALA A 170 16.51 -6.33 7.18
C ALA A 170 15.12 -5.66 6.98
N LEU A 171 14.04 -6.41 6.96
CA LEU A 171 12.67 -5.91 6.79
C LEU A 171 11.75 -6.66 7.75
N SER A 172 11.71 -6.22 9.00
CA SER A 172 10.85 -6.79 10.05
C SER A 172 9.58 -5.95 10.26
N LEU A 173 9.60 -4.69 9.82
CA LEU A 173 8.54 -3.71 10.03
C LEU A 173 8.32 -2.86 8.78
N VAL A 174 7.09 -2.89 8.24
CA VAL A 174 6.62 -1.94 7.22
C VAL A 174 5.56 -1.04 7.80
N ILE A 175 5.78 0.27 7.78
CA ILE A 175 4.81 1.28 8.27
C ILE A 175 4.19 2.02 7.10
N VAL A 176 2.90 1.84 6.83
CA VAL A 176 2.13 2.59 5.83
C VAL A 176 1.50 3.80 6.50
N SER A 177 2.09 4.99 6.34
CA SER A 177 1.62 6.22 7.00
C SER A 177 0.27 6.75 6.47
N ALA A 178 -0.05 6.42 5.23
CA ALA A 178 -1.33 6.71 4.59
C ALA A 178 -1.58 5.73 3.46
N LEU A 179 -2.85 5.39 3.23
CA LEU A 179 -3.23 4.55 2.09
C LEU A 179 -2.90 5.24 0.76
N PRO A 180 -2.23 4.55 -0.19
CA PRO A 180 -1.65 5.15 -1.39
C PRO A 180 -2.65 5.53 -2.48
N PHE A 181 -3.63 6.36 -2.13
CA PHE A 181 -4.55 6.97 -3.08
C PHE A 181 -3.79 7.91 -4.02
N ALA A 182 -4.31 8.04 -5.23
CA ALA A 182 -3.81 9.03 -6.18
C ALA A 182 -4.23 10.44 -5.71
N PRO A 183 -3.47 11.48 -6.11
CA PRO A 183 -3.79 12.86 -5.76
C PRO A 183 -5.23 13.22 -6.19
N PRO A 184 -6.02 13.86 -5.31
CA PRO A 184 -7.41 14.18 -5.62
C PRO A 184 -7.54 15.24 -6.72
N ASP A 185 -6.50 16.02 -6.97
CA ASP A 185 -6.39 17.09 -7.95
C ASP A 185 -5.87 16.63 -9.32
N ASP A 186 -5.57 15.34 -9.51
CA ASP A 186 -5.20 14.78 -10.81
C ASP A 186 -6.37 14.94 -11.81
N PRO A 187 -6.25 15.79 -12.83
CA PRO A 187 -7.34 16.09 -13.74
C PRO A 187 -7.74 14.88 -14.60
N VAL A 188 -6.77 14.01 -14.93
CA VAL A 188 -7.01 12.79 -15.71
C VAL A 188 -7.78 11.78 -14.87
N LEU A 189 -7.42 11.64 -13.59
CA LEU A 189 -8.15 10.79 -12.66
C LEU A 189 -9.59 11.27 -12.45
N GLN A 190 -9.78 12.57 -12.26
CA GLN A 190 -11.11 13.16 -12.08
C GLN A 190 -12.00 12.93 -13.31
N ALA A 191 -11.47 13.13 -14.52
CA ALA A 191 -12.20 12.84 -15.74
C ALA A 191 -12.65 11.37 -15.82
N ARG A 192 -11.75 10.44 -15.49
CA ARG A 192 -12.07 8.99 -15.51
C ARG A 192 -13.10 8.59 -14.45
N ILE A 193 -13.06 9.21 -13.27
CA ILE A 193 -14.04 8.95 -12.22
C ILE A 193 -15.41 9.46 -12.66
N ARG A 194 -15.49 10.68 -13.20
CA ARG A 194 -16.76 11.24 -13.71
C ARG A 194 -17.36 10.38 -14.82
N GLU A 195 -16.55 9.92 -15.77
CA GLU A 195 -16.98 8.99 -16.82
C GLU A 195 -17.53 7.68 -16.23
N ALA A 196 -16.81 7.08 -15.27
CA ALA A 196 -17.24 5.85 -14.63
C ALA A 196 -18.49 6.03 -13.76
N ASP A 197 -18.63 7.16 -13.07
CA ASP A 197 -19.80 7.50 -12.27
C ASP A 197 -21.06 7.62 -13.14
N ALA A 198 -20.92 8.24 -14.32
CA ALA A 198 -22.01 8.35 -15.30
C ALA A 198 -22.46 6.99 -15.85
N GLN A 199 -21.56 6.02 -15.95
CA GLN A 199 -21.84 4.68 -16.47
C GLN A 199 -22.23 3.66 -15.39
N ARG A 200 -21.96 3.93 -14.11
CA ARG A 200 -22.04 2.94 -13.02
C ARG A 200 -22.59 3.48 -11.71
N GLU A 201 -23.52 4.41 -11.79
CA GLU A 201 -24.30 4.89 -10.63
C GLU A 201 -23.39 5.36 -9.46
N GLY A 202 -22.34 6.14 -9.75
CA GLY A 202 -21.49 6.71 -8.69
C GLY A 202 -20.44 5.77 -8.08
N LEU A 203 -20.11 4.66 -8.75
CA LEU A 203 -19.10 3.68 -8.28
C LEU A 203 -17.65 3.96 -8.74
N GLY A 204 -17.36 5.11 -9.34
CA GLY A 204 -16.05 5.48 -9.89
C GLY A 204 -14.92 5.42 -8.85
N PHE A 205 -15.18 5.83 -7.62
CA PHE A 205 -14.21 5.69 -6.51
C PHE A 205 -13.82 4.22 -6.26
N ILE A 206 -14.81 3.34 -6.05
CA ILE A 206 -14.59 1.90 -5.80
C ILE A 206 -14.08 1.17 -7.05
N GLY A 207 -14.43 1.64 -8.25
CA GLY A 207 -14.07 1.01 -9.51
C GLY A 207 -12.69 1.40 -10.03
N ILE A 208 -12.17 2.56 -9.64
CA ILE A 208 -10.92 3.12 -10.18
C ILE A 208 -9.89 3.37 -9.08
N GLN A 209 -10.23 4.19 -8.08
CA GLN A 209 -9.25 4.60 -7.06
C GLN A 209 -8.88 3.45 -6.13
N VAL A 210 -9.86 2.70 -5.62
CA VAL A 210 -9.59 1.60 -4.68
C VAL A 210 -8.73 0.50 -5.32
N PRO A 211 -8.98 0.04 -6.56
CA PRO A 211 -8.09 -0.90 -7.25
C PRO A 211 -6.68 -0.37 -7.48
N GLN A 212 -6.52 0.92 -7.79
CA GLN A 212 -5.20 1.52 -7.94
C GLN A 212 -4.43 1.59 -6.62
N MET A 213 -5.11 1.99 -5.55
CA MET A 213 -4.54 2.07 -4.21
C MET A 213 -4.15 0.68 -3.70
N THR A 214 -5.04 -0.30 -3.81
CA THR A 214 -4.79 -1.69 -3.41
C THR A 214 -3.63 -2.32 -4.16
N LEU A 215 -3.52 -2.07 -5.47
CA LEU A 215 -2.38 -2.52 -6.27
C LEU A 215 -1.05 -1.95 -5.74
N LYS A 216 -0.99 -0.63 -5.51
CA LYS A 216 0.21 0.03 -4.95
C LYS A 216 0.54 -0.52 -3.56
N LEU A 217 -0.48 -0.69 -2.71
CA LEU A 217 -0.32 -1.22 -1.35
C LEU A 217 0.24 -2.64 -1.36
N LYS A 218 -0.32 -3.52 -2.20
CA LYS A 218 0.15 -4.90 -2.38
C LYS A 218 1.60 -4.95 -2.87
N GLN A 219 1.97 -4.06 -3.79
CA GLN A 219 3.35 -3.97 -4.29
C GLN A 219 4.34 -3.52 -3.20
N GLY A 220 3.93 -2.58 -2.33
CA GLY A 220 4.74 -2.15 -1.19
C GLY A 220 4.91 -3.25 -0.15
N ILE A 221 3.80 -3.84 0.30
CA ILE A 221 3.81 -4.87 1.37
C ILE A 221 4.45 -6.18 0.90
N GLY A 222 4.28 -6.57 -0.37
CA GLY A 222 4.87 -7.80 -0.92
C GLY A 222 6.39 -7.84 -0.89
N ARG A 223 7.05 -6.75 -0.49
CA ARG A 223 8.49 -6.69 -0.26
C ARG A 223 8.91 -7.18 1.12
N LEU A 224 8.01 -7.17 2.12
CA LEU A 224 8.22 -7.70 3.47
C LEU A 224 8.11 -9.23 3.53
N ILE A 225 7.31 -9.84 2.66
CA ILE A 225 7.00 -11.27 2.68
C ILE A 225 7.34 -11.86 1.32
N ARG A 226 8.60 -12.23 1.13
CA ARG A 226 9.10 -12.84 -0.11
C ARG A 226 9.35 -14.33 0.05
N THR A 227 9.86 -14.73 1.20
CA THR A 227 10.20 -16.13 1.48
C THR A 227 9.27 -16.70 2.56
N ARG A 228 9.27 -18.03 2.67
CA ARG A 228 8.52 -18.71 3.74
C ARG A 228 9.12 -18.48 5.12
N ALA A 229 10.34 -17.96 5.24
CA ALA A 229 11.01 -17.69 6.51
C ALA A 229 10.74 -16.28 7.03
N ASP A 230 10.30 -15.36 6.16
CA ASP A 230 10.13 -13.95 6.53
C ASP A 230 9.05 -13.78 7.61
N ARG A 231 9.39 -13.05 8.67
CA ARG A 231 8.48 -12.65 9.75
C ARG A 231 8.49 -11.14 9.92
N GLY A 232 7.35 -10.55 10.22
CA GLY A 232 7.30 -9.10 10.41
C GLY A 232 5.92 -8.51 10.64
N VAL A 233 5.88 -7.21 10.82
CA VAL A 233 4.68 -6.41 11.04
C VAL A 233 4.44 -5.48 9.87
N VAL A 234 3.20 -5.47 9.38
CA VAL A 234 2.69 -4.41 8.50
C VAL A 234 1.80 -3.52 9.34
N ALA A 235 2.27 -2.33 9.67
CA ALA A 235 1.42 -1.32 10.30
C ALA A 235 0.81 -0.39 9.26
N VAL A 236 -0.46 -0.08 9.41
CA VAL A 236 -1.16 0.92 8.61
C VAL A 236 -1.65 2.01 9.55
N LEU A 237 -1.01 3.18 9.48
CA LEU A 237 -1.34 4.35 10.28
C LEU A 237 -2.42 5.21 9.59
N ASP A 238 -3.41 4.53 9.01
CA ASP A 238 -4.55 5.15 8.33
C ASP A 238 -5.85 4.49 8.79
N PRO A 239 -6.74 5.22 9.48
CA PRO A 239 -7.98 4.63 10.00
C PRO A 239 -8.91 4.20 8.88
N ARG A 240 -8.70 4.68 7.64
CA ARG A 240 -9.50 4.29 6.48
C ARG A 240 -9.39 2.80 6.17
N LEU A 241 -8.35 2.11 6.65
CA LEU A 241 -8.27 0.66 6.54
C LEU A 241 -9.43 -0.05 7.27
N MET A 242 -9.92 0.54 8.35
CA MET A 242 -10.92 -0.01 9.26
C MET A 242 -12.32 0.58 9.06
N LEU A 243 -12.59 1.17 7.89
CA LEU A 243 -13.90 1.80 7.66
C LEU A 243 -15.06 0.83 7.93
N PRO A 244 -16.13 1.32 8.59
CA PRO A 244 -17.33 0.53 8.81
C PRO A 244 -17.85 -0.06 7.50
N SER A 245 -18.24 -1.33 7.54
CA SER A 245 -18.78 -2.08 6.41
C SER A 245 -20.30 -2.21 6.51
N GLU A 246 -20.97 -1.15 6.96
CA GLU A 246 -22.41 -1.17 7.21
C GLU A 246 -23.20 -1.14 5.90
N ASP A 247 -22.81 -0.26 4.97
CA ASP A 247 -23.43 -0.11 3.66
C ASP A 247 -22.78 -1.00 2.58
N ARG A 248 -23.46 -1.13 1.44
CA ARG A 248 -22.99 -1.95 0.31
C ARG A 248 -21.64 -1.46 -0.23
N LEU A 249 -21.40 -0.15 -0.21
CA LEU A 249 -20.18 0.47 -0.70
C LEU A 249 -18.98 0.17 0.21
N GLY A 250 -19.15 0.34 1.52
CA GLY A 250 -18.16 0.03 2.56
C GLY A 250 -17.78 -1.45 2.56
N LYS A 251 -18.75 -2.36 2.40
CA LYS A 251 -18.46 -3.80 2.24
C LYS A 251 -17.56 -4.09 1.03
N ARG A 252 -17.78 -3.42 -0.10
CA ARG A 252 -16.95 -3.59 -1.31
C ARG A 252 -15.55 -3.00 -1.10
N TYR A 253 -15.45 -1.84 -0.47
CA TYR A 253 -14.19 -1.23 -0.09
C TYR A 253 -13.37 -2.17 0.80
N ALA A 254 -13.92 -2.58 1.93
CA ALA A 254 -13.24 -3.42 2.91
C ALA A 254 -12.81 -4.77 2.32
N ALA A 255 -13.61 -5.34 1.41
CA ALA A 255 -13.25 -6.57 0.71
C ALA A 255 -12.05 -6.38 -0.23
N GLN A 256 -12.02 -5.30 -1.02
CA GLN A 256 -10.88 -5.01 -1.91
C GLN A 256 -9.61 -4.73 -1.13
N VAL A 257 -9.71 -3.92 -0.06
CA VAL A 257 -8.58 -3.60 0.81
C VAL A 257 -7.99 -4.84 1.46
N ARG A 258 -8.83 -5.66 2.10
CA ARG A 258 -8.39 -6.89 2.78
C ARG A 258 -7.69 -7.85 1.84
N ALA A 259 -8.16 -7.94 0.60
CA ALA A 259 -7.55 -8.82 -0.40
C ALA A 259 -6.23 -8.30 -0.98
N ALA A 260 -5.89 -7.03 -0.71
CA ALA A 260 -4.59 -6.43 -1.04
C ALA A 260 -3.56 -6.61 0.08
N LEU A 261 -4.01 -6.88 1.29
CA LEU A 261 -3.17 -7.10 2.46
C LEU A 261 -2.72 -8.55 2.55
N PRO A 262 -1.57 -8.82 3.20
CA PRO A 262 -1.16 -10.17 3.52
C PRO A 262 -2.18 -10.84 4.45
N PRO A 263 -2.30 -12.18 4.42
CA PRO A 263 -3.23 -12.94 5.25
C PRO A 263 -2.73 -13.04 6.71
N PHE A 264 -2.31 -11.90 7.29
CA PHE A 264 -1.87 -11.78 8.66
C PHE A 264 -3.04 -11.48 9.59
N PRO A 265 -3.02 -12.00 10.83
CA PRO A 265 -3.94 -11.58 11.86
C PRO A 265 -3.87 -10.07 12.07
N LEU A 266 -5.04 -9.43 11.99
CA LEU A 266 -5.21 -8.03 12.31
C LEU A 266 -5.24 -7.86 13.83
N THR A 267 -4.46 -6.92 14.35
CA THR A 267 -4.49 -6.48 15.74
C THR A 267 -4.56 -4.95 15.84
N ARG A 268 -5.25 -4.46 16.86
CA ARG A 268 -5.23 -3.05 17.30
C ARG A 268 -4.64 -2.92 18.71
N ASP A 269 -4.19 -4.03 19.27
CA ASP A 269 -3.58 -4.09 20.58
C ASP A 269 -2.08 -3.77 20.45
N TRP A 270 -1.68 -2.72 21.16
CA TRP A 270 -0.30 -2.24 21.21
C TRP A 270 0.63 -3.25 21.86
N GLU A 271 0.21 -3.91 22.94
CA GLU A 271 1.06 -4.86 23.67
C GLU A 271 1.40 -6.05 22.76
N ARG A 272 0.38 -6.61 22.11
CA ARG A 272 0.55 -7.70 21.16
C ARG A 272 1.53 -7.38 20.03
N VAL A 273 1.47 -6.19 19.45
CA VAL A 273 2.37 -5.83 18.34
C VAL A 273 3.79 -5.54 18.83
N THR A 274 3.96 -4.92 20.00
CA THR A 274 5.28 -4.64 20.56
C THR A 274 5.99 -5.94 20.96
N THR A 275 5.31 -6.85 21.67
CA THR A 275 5.87 -8.16 22.03
C THR A 275 6.24 -8.97 20.79
N PHE A 276 5.45 -8.90 19.73
CA PHE A 276 5.80 -9.58 18.48
C PHE A 276 7.06 -8.99 17.84
N LEU A 277 7.16 -7.66 17.74
CA LEU A 277 8.35 -6.98 17.19
C LEU A 277 9.61 -7.27 18.02
N GLU A 278 9.49 -7.31 19.34
CA GLU A 278 10.61 -7.64 20.25
C GLU A 278 11.06 -9.10 20.13
N SER A 279 10.20 -9.98 19.61
CA SER A 279 10.49 -11.41 19.37
C SER A 279 11.13 -11.70 18.01
N LEU A 280 11.35 -10.67 17.17
CA LEU A 280 11.98 -10.78 15.84
C LEU A 280 13.51 -10.63 15.94
#